data_AF-A0A3C2ABX7-F1
#
_entry.id   AF-A0A3C2ABX7-F1
#
_cell.length_a   1.000
_cell.length_b   1.000
_cell.length_c   1.000
_cell.angle_alpha   90.00
_cell.angle_beta   90.00
_cell.angle_gamma   90.00
#
_symmetry.space_group_name_H-M   'P 1'
#
loop_
_entity.id
_entity.type
_entity.pdbx_description
1 polymer ?
#
loop_
_entity_poly.entity_id
_entity_poly.type
_entity_poly.pdbx_seq_one_letter_code
_entity_poly.pdbx_strand_id
1 'polypeptide(L)'
;IATAIKDSGVDVLMGIGGAPEGVIAAAALQCVGGDMQGRLKPRNNDEIERAKKMGVKDINKIFSIDELANKDNAMFAATGVTDGDMLEGVRFFSGGATTHSIVMRSKTRTIRFIEAEHHFDFKADFEF
;
A
#
# COMPACT_ATOMS: atom_id res chain seq x y z
N ILE A 1 5.00 -0.68 5.23
CA ILE A 1 3.86 -0.03 5.92
C ILE A 1 3.87 -0.38 7.39
N ALA A 2 3.86 -1.67 7.76
CA ALA A 2 4.00 -2.11 9.16
C ALA A 2 5.15 -1.41 9.92
N THR A 3 6.28 -1.16 9.25
CA THR A 3 7.42 -0.37 9.75
C THR A 3 7.11 1.02 10.30
N ALA A 4 5.95 1.59 9.96
CA ALA A 4 5.51 2.92 10.36
C ALA A 4 4.15 2.89 11.09
N ILE A 5 3.69 1.71 11.49
CA ILE A 5 2.49 1.51 12.30
C ILE A 5 2.91 1.20 13.72
N LYS A 6 2.24 1.85 14.68
CA LYS A 6 2.50 1.64 16.10
C LYS A 6 2.16 0.18 16.47
N ASP A 7 2.97 -0.42 17.34
CA ASP A 7 2.76 -1.76 17.90
C ASP A 7 2.79 -2.91 16.86
N SER A 8 3.27 -2.67 15.65
CA SER A 8 3.42 -3.71 14.61
C SER A 8 4.54 -4.72 14.90
N GLY A 9 5.51 -4.34 15.74
CA GLY A 9 6.72 -5.13 15.99
C GLY A 9 7.72 -5.16 14.83
N VAL A 10 7.51 -4.37 13.78
CA VAL A 10 8.38 -4.32 12.58
C VAL A 10 9.11 -2.98 12.53
N ASP A 11 10.44 -3.00 12.45
CA ASP A 11 11.25 -1.77 12.38
C ASP A 11 11.66 -1.39 10.95
N VAL A 12 12.10 -2.37 10.14
CA VAL A 12 12.67 -2.11 8.81
C VAL A 12 12.29 -3.22 7.81
N LEU A 13 12.08 -2.83 6.55
CA LEU A 13 11.97 -3.73 5.41
C LEU A 13 13.17 -3.55 4.49
N MET A 14 13.88 -4.64 4.17
CA MET A 14 14.96 -4.66 3.18
C MET A 14 14.78 -5.84 2.23
N GLY A 15 14.94 -5.62 0.93
CA GLY A 15 14.86 -6.69 -0.05
C GLY A 15 14.56 -6.22 -1.46
N ILE A 16 14.30 -7.20 -2.33
CA ILE A 16 13.85 -6.97 -3.70
C ILE A 16 12.40 -7.45 -3.79
N GLY A 17 11.52 -6.57 -4.25
CA GLY A 17 10.11 -6.87 -4.47
C GLY A 17 9.64 -6.30 -5.82
N GLY A 18 8.34 -6.32 -6.04
CA GLY A 18 7.75 -5.71 -7.23
C GLY A 18 7.82 -4.19 -7.16
N ALA A 19 8.19 -3.57 -8.29
CA ALA A 19 8.30 -2.12 -8.40
C ALA A 19 6.93 -1.40 -8.21
N PRO A 20 5.80 -1.89 -8.77
CA PRO A 20 4.49 -1.29 -8.51
C PRO A 20 4.10 -1.27 -7.03
N GLU A 21 4.36 -2.37 -6.32
CA GLU A 21 4.10 -2.53 -4.89
C GLU A 21 4.96 -1.57 -4.07
N GLY A 22 6.21 -1.31 -4.51
CA GLY A 22 7.07 -0.29 -3.92
C GLY A 22 6.49 1.12 -4.03
N VAL A 23 5.87 1.49 -5.14
CA VAL A 23 5.20 2.80 -5.32
C VAL A 23 3.98 2.92 -4.41
N ILE A 24 3.18 1.86 -4.28
CA ILE A 24 2.03 1.81 -3.36
C ILE A 24 2.50 1.98 -1.90
N ALA A 25 3.58 1.29 -1.51
CA ALA A 25 4.17 1.41 -0.19
C ALA A 25 4.71 2.83 0.07
N ALA A 26 5.34 3.47 -0.91
CA ALA A 26 5.79 4.85 -0.81
C ALA A 26 4.62 5.82 -0.57
N ALA A 27 3.49 5.64 -1.26
CA ALA A 27 2.29 6.45 -1.04
C ALA A 27 1.71 6.32 0.38
N ALA A 28 1.72 5.10 0.94
CA ALA A 28 1.34 4.86 2.32
C ALA A 28 2.32 5.53 3.32
N LEU A 29 3.63 5.34 3.10
CA LEU A 29 4.67 5.91 3.96
C LEU A 29 4.67 7.44 3.95
N GLN A 30 4.36 8.05 2.80
CA GLN A 30 4.13 9.49 2.70
C GLN A 30 3.00 9.97 3.61
N CYS A 31 1.97 9.16 3.82
CA CYS A 31 0.86 9.55 4.69
C CYS A 31 1.26 9.56 6.17
N VAL A 32 2.06 8.58 6.60
CA VAL A 32 2.45 8.37 8.00
C VAL A 32 3.77 9.04 8.40
N GLY A 33 4.52 9.59 7.44
CA GLY A 33 5.78 10.28 7.70
C GLY A 33 6.99 9.36 7.79
N GLY A 34 6.93 8.21 7.12
CA GLY A 34 8.05 7.28 7.01
C GLY A 34 9.04 7.67 5.92
N ASP A 35 10.07 6.83 5.76
CA ASP A 35 11.09 6.98 4.71
C ASP A 35 11.21 5.68 3.90
N MET A 36 11.67 5.80 2.66
CA MET A 36 11.86 4.69 1.73
C MET A 36 12.86 5.08 0.64
N GLN A 37 13.68 4.11 0.25
CA GLN A 37 14.48 4.18 -0.97
C GLN A 37 14.24 2.94 -1.82
N GLY A 38 14.27 3.12 -3.14
CA GLY A 38 14.09 2.03 -4.09
C GLY A 38 14.98 2.20 -5.32
N ARG A 39 15.28 1.10 -6.00
CA ARG A 39 15.97 1.10 -7.29
C ARG A 39 15.36 0.00 -8.16
N LEU A 40 15.22 0.27 -9.45
CA LEU A 40 14.80 -0.76 -10.40
C LEU A 40 15.84 -1.88 -10.44
N LYS A 41 15.38 -3.13 -10.42
CA LYS A 41 16.23 -4.31 -10.53
C LYS A 41 15.76 -5.18 -11.71
N PRO A 42 16.08 -4.80 -12.95
CA PRO A 42 15.73 -5.60 -14.12
C PRO A 42 16.38 -6.98 -14.05
N ARG A 43 15.66 -7.98 -14.57
CA ARG A 43 16.11 -9.38 -14.63
C ARG A 43 16.82 -9.71 -15.93
N ASN A 44 16.60 -8.91 -16.98
CA ASN A 44 17.16 -9.11 -18.31
C ASN A 44 17.20 -7.79 -19.10
N ASN A 45 17.80 -7.84 -20.29
CA ASN A 45 17.94 -6.68 -21.17
C ASN A 45 16.58 -6.17 -21.70
N ASP A 46 15.60 -7.05 -21.90
CA ASP A 46 14.28 -6.64 -22.39
C ASP A 46 13.59 -5.71 -21.38
N GLU A 47 13.69 -6.00 -20.08
CA GLU A 47 13.18 -5.13 -19.03
C GLU A 47 13.91 -3.78 -18.99
N ILE A 48 15.22 -3.75 -19.24
CA ILE A 48 16.01 -2.51 -19.36
C ILE A 48 15.48 -1.67 -20.53
N GLU A 49 15.30 -2.28 -21.70
CA GLU A 49 14.83 -1.56 -22.89
C GLU A 49 13.39 -1.06 -22.73
N ARG A 50 12.52 -1.84 -22.09
CA ARG A 50 11.16 -1.36 -21.72
C ARG A 50 11.23 -0.18 -20.76
N ALA A 51 12.07 -0.22 -19.73
CA ALA A 51 12.21 0.88 -18.78
C ALA A 51 12.68 2.16 -19.49
N LYS A 52 13.66 2.07 -20.39
CA LYS A 52 14.11 3.19 -21.22
C LYS A 52 12.98 3.75 -22.09
N LYS A 53 12.18 2.89 -22.73
CA LYS A 53 11.00 3.30 -23.51
C LYS A 53 9.95 4.01 -22.67
N MET A 54 9.84 3.68 -21.38
CA MET A 54 8.97 4.35 -20.41
C MET A 54 9.58 5.65 -19.84
N GLY A 55 10.75 6.08 -20.33
CA GLY A 55 11.39 7.33 -19.93
C GLY A 55 12.40 7.20 -18.78
N VAL A 56 12.75 6.00 -18.34
CA VAL A 56 13.82 5.78 -17.35
C VAL A 56 15.18 6.05 -17.99
N LYS A 57 15.81 7.17 -17.62
CA LYS A 57 17.12 7.58 -18.16
C LYS A 57 18.29 6.82 -17.54
N ASP A 58 18.20 6.55 -16.24
CA ASP A 58 19.22 5.81 -15.49
C ASP A 58 18.56 4.64 -14.76
N ILE A 59 18.94 3.43 -15.15
CA ILE A 59 18.42 2.19 -14.57
C ILE A 59 18.92 1.93 -13.15
N ASN A 60 20.07 2.54 -12.79
CA ASN A 60 20.71 2.36 -11.50
C ASN A 60 20.32 3.46 -10.49
N LYS A 61 19.48 4.41 -10.90
CA LYS A 61 19.01 5.51 -10.05
C LYS A 61 18.37 4.97 -8.78
N ILE A 62 18.77 5.54 -7.65
CA ILE A 62 18.08 5.39 -6.37
C ILE A 62 16.98 6.46 -6.32
N PHE A 63 15.75 6.00 -6.19
CA PHE A 63 14.58 6.84 -6.03
C PHE A 63 14.32 7.06 -4.54
N SER A 64 14.20 8.32 -4.15
CA SER A 64 13.68 8.71 -2.84
C SER A 64 12.17 8.50 -2.75
N ILE A 65 11.63 8.48 -1.53
CA ILE A 65 10.19 8.37 -1.30
C ILE A 65 9.39 9.47 -2.02
N ASP A 66 9.90 10.71 -2.07
CA ASP A 66 9.27 11.86 -2.74
C ASP A 66 9.19 11.69 -4.26
N GLU A 67 10.10 10.94 -4.86
CA GLU A 67 10.10 10.64 -6.29
C GLU A 67 9.20 9.45 -6.64
N LEU A 68 8.95 8.56 -5.68
CA LEU A 68 8.04 7.42 -5.84
C LEU A 68 6.59 7.84 -5.63
N ALA A 69 6.31 8.69 -4.64
CA ALA A 69 5.00 9.21 -4.34
C ALA A 69 5.08 10.65 -3.84
N ASN A 70 4.34 11.56 -4.47
CA ASN A 70 4.38 12.97 -4.11
C ASN A 70 3.72 13.22 -2.74
N LYS A 71 4.46 13.84 -1.82
CA LYS A 71 4.00 14.14 -0.45
C LYS A 71 2.77 15.04 -0.35
N ASP A 72 2.51 15.90 -1.33
CA ASP A 72 1.43 16.90 -1.26
C ASP A 72 0.08 16.36 -1.73
N ASN A 73 0.05 15.19 -2.38
CA ASN A 73 -1.18 14.63 -2.96
C ASN A 73 -1.19 13.09 -3.02
N ALA A 74 -0.81 12.40 -1.95
CA ALA A 74 -0.97 10.96 -1.81
C ALA A 74 -2.17 10.61 -0.94
N MET A 75 -2.94 9.62 -1.40
CA MET A 75 -3.96 8.93 -0.61
C MET A 75 -3.71 7.44 -0.71
N PHE A 76 -3.92 6.75 0.41
CA PHE A 76 -3.76 5.30 0.50
C PHE A 76 -4.98 4.71 1.17
N ALA A 77 -5.47 3.59 0.64
CA ALA A 77 -6.52 2.80 1.24
C ALA A 77 -6.16 1.32 1.13
N ALA A 78 -6.42 0.56 2.20
CA ALA A 78 -6.28 -0.89 2.21
C ALA A 78 -7.34 -1.52 3.13
N THR A 79 -7.76 -2.73 2.79
CA THR A 79 -8.71 -3.54 3.55
C THR A 79 -8.09 -4.92 3.77
N GLY A 80 -8.17 -5.44 4.99
CA GLY A 80 -7.67 -6.77 5.31
C GLY A 80 -8.52 -7.86 4.65
N VAL A 81 -7.88 -8.77 3.92
CA VAL A 81 -8.54 -9.96 3.36
C VAL A 81 -8.42 -11.10 4.36
N THR A 82 -7.20 -11.40 4.78
CA THR A 82 -6.86 -12.28 5.91
C THR A 82 -6.25 -11.46 7.04
N ASP A 83 -6.22 -12.02 8.25
CA ASP A 83 -5.55 -11.37 9.39
C ASP A 83 -4.09 -11.08 9.06
N GLY A 84 -3.66 -9.85 9.34
CA GLY A 84 -2.27 -9.43 9.25
C GLY A 84 -1.93 -8.41 10.31
N ASP A 85 -0.66 -8.01 10.36
CA ASP A 85 -0.12 -7.15 11.42
C ASP A 85 -0.76 -5.76 11.52
N MET A 86 -1.49 -5.34 10.48
CA MET A 86 -2.10 -4.01 10.38
C MET A 86 -3.63 -4.02 10.35
N LEU A 87 -4.23 -5.04 9.73
CA LEU A 87 -5.67 -5.10 9.47
C LEU A 87 -6.17 -6.52 9.73
N GLU A 88 -7.34 -6.60 10.34
CA GLU A 88 -8.04 -7.87 10.50
C GLU A 88 -8.62 -8.33 9.16
N GLY A 89 -8.66 -9.64 8.96
CA GLY A 89 -9.29 -10.24 7.80
C GLY A 89 -10.81 -10.08 7.82
N VAL A 90 -11.44 -10.37 6.69
CA VAL A 90 -12.90 -10.38 6.59
C VAL A 90 -13.46 -11.47 7.51
N ARG A 91 -14.42 -11.12 8.38
CA ARG A 91 -15.17 -12.10 9.20
C ARG A 91 -16.60 -12.18 8.71
N PHE A 92 -17.03 -13.37 8.33
CA PHE A 92 -18.42 -13.60 7.95
C PHE A 92 -19.27 -13.94 9.18
N PHE A 93 -20.50 -13.45 9.18
CA PHE A 93 -21.54 -13.81 10.14
C PHE A 93 -22.86 -14.08 9.41
N SER A 94 -23.88 -14.56 10.13
CA SER A 94 -25.17 -14.85 9.50
C SER A 94 -25.77 -13.56 8.90
N GLY A 95 -25.94 -13.54 7.57
CA GLY A 95 -26.49 -12.41 6.84
C GLY A 95 -25.50 -11.28 6.52
N GLY A 96 -24.19 -11.45 6.75
CA GLY A 96 -23.23 -10.38 6.49
C GLY A 96 -21.75 -10.68 6.70
N ALA A 97 -20.94 -9.60 6.70
CA ALA A 97 -19.52 -9.66 7.00
C ALA A 97 -19.00 -8.35 7.64
N THR A 98 -17.93 -8.45 8.43
CA THR A 98 -17.16 -7.30 8.89
C THR A 98 -15.89 -7.13 8.08
N THR A 99 -15.49 -5.88 7.82
CA THR A 99 -14.20 -5.53 7.22
C THR A 99 -13.46 -4.53 8.09
N HIS A 100 -12.14 -4.66 8.13
CA HIS A 100 -11.24 -3.70 8.77
C HIS A 100 -10.36 -3.06 7.70
N SER A 101 -10.47 -1.73 7.57
CA SER A 101 -9.78 -0.94 6.57
C SER A 101 -9.00 0.22 7.18
N ILE A 102 -7.98 0.68 6.47
CA ILE A 102 -7.27 1.93 6.75
C ILE A 102 -7.38 2.87 5.56
N VAL A 103 -7.61 4.16 5.82
CA VAL A 103 -7.59 5.23 4.81
C VAL A 103 -6.73 6.38 5.31
N MET A 104 -5.76 6.80 4.50
CA MET A 104 -4.77 7.80 4.87
C MET A 104 -4.61 8.87 3.79
N ARG A 105 -4.26 10.10 4.21
CA ARG A 105 -4.00 11.21 3.31
C ARG A 105 -2.77 12.00 3.74
N SER A 106 -1.79 12.14 2.85
CA SER A 106 -0.52 12.80 3.13
C SER A 106 -0.68 14.27 3.48
N LYS A 107 -1.51 15.00 2.72
CA LYS A 107 -1.73 16.43 2.91
C LYS A 107 -2.28 16.81 4.29
N THR A 108 -3.14 15.98 4.86
CA THR A 108 -3.77 16.27 6.17
C THR A 108 -3.18 15.44 7.30
N ARG A 109 -2.26 14.51 6.99
CA ARG A 109 -1.72 13.51 7.92
C ARG A 109 -2.81 12.73 8.67
N THR A 110 -4.01 12.66 8.10
CA THR A 110 -5.14 11.99 8.74
C THR A 110 -5.07 10.51 8.42
N ILE A 111 -5.16 9.69 9.46
CA ILE A 111 -5.25 8.24 9.38
C ILE A 111 -6.61 7.85 9.95
N ARG A 112 -7.38 7.08 9.19
CA ARG A 112 -8.67 6.54 9.62
C ARG A 112 -8.60 5.03 9.59
N PHE A 113 -8.86 4.41 10.72
CA PHE A 113 -9.26 3.01 10.78
C PHE A 113 -10.78 2.95 10.65
N ILE A 114 -11.26 2.05 9.81
CA ILE A 114 -12.67 1.91 9.47
C ILE A 114 -13.01 0.44 9.67
N GLU A 115 -13.80 0.17 10.71
CA GLU A 115 -14.53 -1.08 10.85
C GLU A 115 -15.91 -0.89 10.27
N ALA A 116 -16.33 -1.80 9.40
CA ALA A 116 -17.62 -1.74 8.74
C ALA A 116 -18.33 -3.09 8.83
N GLU A 117 -19.60 -3.05 9.22
CA GLU A 117 -20.51 -4.18 9.09
C GLU A 117 -21.29 -4.07 7.78
N HIS A 118 -21.38 -5.18 7.06
CA HIS A 118 -22.08 -5.27 5.78
C HIS A 118 -23.19 -6.30 5.91
N HIS A 119 -24.44 -5.84 5.97
CA HIS A 119 -25.60 -6.72 5.91
C HIS A 119 -25.98 -7.00 4.46
N PHE A 120 -25.81 -8.25 4.03
CA PHE A 120 -26.06 -8.67 2.65
C PHE A 120 -27.55 -8.75 2.34
N ASP A 121 -28.37 -9.09 3.34
CA ASP A 121 -29.83 -9.21 3.20
C ASP A 121 -30.51 -7.89 2.76
N PHE A 122 -29.84 -6.75 2.98
CA PHE A 122 -30.35 -5.42 2.64
C PHE A 122 -29.51 -4.70 1.56
N LYS A 123 -28.44 -5.34 1.06
CA LYS A 123 -27.65 -4.83 -0.06
C LYS A 123 -28.11 -5.52 -1.34
N ALA A 124 -28.41 -4.72 -2.37
CA ALA A 124 -28.64 -5.26 -3.70
C ALA A 124 -27.34 -5.91 -4.24
N ASP A 125 -27.47 -7.13 -4.75
CA ASP A 125 -26.49 -7.86 -5.55
C ASP A 125 -25.20 -8.37 -4.85
N PHE A 126 -25.36 -9.24 -3.84
CA PHE A 126 -24.31 -10.22 -3.51
C PHE A 126 -24.78 -11.62 -3.94
N GLU A 127 -24.44 -12.00 -5.18
CA GLU A 127 -24.49 -13.40 -5.62
C GLU A 127 -23.14 -14.06 -5.29
N PHE A 128 -23.16 -15.17 -4.56
CA PHE A 128 -22.02 -16.07 -4.39
C PHE A 128 -22.04 -17.15 -5.46
#